data_AF-A0A0G1B6M9-F1
#
_entry.id   AF-A0A0G1B6M9-F1
#
_cell.length_a   1.000
_cell.length_b   1.000
_cell.length_c   1.000
_cell.angle_alpha   90.00
_cell.angle_beta   90.00
_cell.angle_gamma   90.00
#
_symmetry.space_group_name_H-M   'P 1'
#
loop_
_entity.id
_entity.type
_entity.pdbx_description
1 polymer ?
#
loop_
_entity_poly.entity_id
_entity_poly.type
_entity_poly.pdbx_seq_one_letter_code
_entity_poly.pdbx_strand_id
1 'polypeptide(L)'
;MGQVNELKDFTRGQLDAALMKIGQDAGMGTADGIRAFLSGELVISRPSYSWRGQDGMIYLSVTSDGATGAQWIKRLKKKGFRIGDYAKQVLCSPDFKPTSGVTYEIAVLKGMLFEDNNRITLKIRAEAEKRGWTKPNAEITCLIREKFSDEEMESMGLWRIVVMHEPIKDSDG
;
A
#
# COMPACT_ATOMS: atom_id res chain seq x y z
N MET A 1 10.34 -41.72 -5.42
CA MET A 1 10.77 -40.31 -5.57
C MET A 1 11.08 -39.80 -4.17
N GLY A 2 12.34 -39.52 -3.87
CA GLY A 2 12.71 -38.96 -2.56
C GLY A 2 12.21 -37.52 -2.46
N GLN A 3 11.46 -37.20 -1.41
CA GLN A 3 11.13 -35.81 -1.10
C GLN A 3 12.46 -35.07 -0.89
N VAL A 4 12.69 -34.03 -1.70
CA VAL A 4 13.80 -33.11 -1.49
C VAL A 4 13.58 -32.48 -0.12
N ASN A 5 14.55 -32.62 0.78
CA ASN A 5 14.47 -31.96 2.08
C ASN A 5 14.78 -30.47 1.88
N GLU A 6 13.74 -29.69 1.56
CA GLU A 6 13.79 -28.24 1.34
C GLU A 6 14.24 -27.46 2.60
N LEU A 7 14.30 -28.11 3.77
CA LEU A 7 14.83 -27.51 5.00
C LEU A 7 16.36 -27.37 5.00
N LYS A 8 17.07 -27.97 4.04
CA LYS A 8 18.53 -27.88 3.94
C LYS A 8 19.03 -26.46 3.66
N ASP A 9 18.19 -25.60 3.09
CA ASP A 9 18.52 -24.21 2.80
C ASP A 9 18.43 -23.30 4.04
N PHE A 10 17.95 -23.84 5.16
CA PHE A 10 17.81 -23.12 6.42
C PHE A 10 18.83 -23.59 7.44
N THR A 11 19.49 -22.63 8.09
CA THR A 11 20.30 -22.91 9.27
C THR A 11 19.41 -23.29 10.45
N ARG A 12 19.98 -24.03 11.41
CA ARG A 12 19.28 -24.34 12.67
C ARG A 12 18.76 -23.09 13.38
N GLY A 13 19.54 -22.00 13.37
CA GLY A 13 19.11 -20.72 13.95
C GLY A 13 17.91 -20.09 13.23
N GLN A 14 17.81 -20.20 11.91
CA GLN A 14 16.63 -19.72 11.17
C GLN A 14 15.38 -20.56 11.48
N LEU A 15 15.54 -21.88 11.64
CA LEU A 15 14.44 -22.76 12.03
C LEU A 15 13.97 -22.45 13.45
N ASP A 16 14.90 -22.29 14.40
CA ASP A 16 14.57 -21.94 15.79
C ASP A 16 13.86 -20.57 15.85
N ALA A 17 14.33 -19.58 15.09
CA ALA A 17 13.69 -18.27 15.00
C ALA A 17 12.27 -18.34 14.42
N ALA A 18 12.07 -19.14 13.37
CA ALA A 18 10.74 -19.35 12.79
C ALA A 18 9.78 -20.01 13.80
N LEU A 19 10.25 -21.01 14.55
CA LEU A 19 9.46 -21.67 15.59
C LEU A 19 9.12 -20.73 16.76
N MET A 20 10.06 -19.90 17.20
CA MET A 20 9.81 -18.85 18.20
C MET A 20 8.76 -17.86 17.71
N LYS A 21 8.82 -17.48 16.44
CA LYS A 21 7.88 -16.55 15.82
C LYS A 21 6.43 -17.08 15.82
N ILE A 22 6.23 -18.38 15.60
CA ILE A 22 4.89 -19.01 15.67
C ILE A 22 4.25 -18.75 17.05
N GLY A 23 4.99 -18.98 18.14
CA GLY A 23 4.50 -18.71 19.49
C GLY A 23 4.22 -17.23 19.72
N GLN A 24 5.19 -16.37 19.36
CA GLN A 24 5.08 -14.93 19.56
C GLN A 24 3.88 -14.32 18.80
N ASP A 25 3.69 -14.67 17.53
CA ASP A 25 2.59 -14.17 16.69
C ASP A 25 1.23 -14.68 17.19
N ALA A 26 1.18 -15.86 17.81
CA ALA A 26 -0.01 -16.40 18.46
C ALA A 26 -0.28 -15.82 19.87
N GLY A 27 0.64 -15.00 20.42
CA GLY A 27 0.56 -14.53 21.80
C GLY A 27 0.77 -15.64 22.83
N MET A 28 1.49 -16.71 22.47
CA MET A 28 1.73 -17.89 23.28
C MET A 28 3.23 -18.07 23.57
N GLY A 29 3.56 -18.92 24.55
CA GLY A 29 4.94 -19.41 24.68
C GLY A 29 5.34 -20.24 23.45
N THR A 30 6.62 -20.22 23.07
CA THR A 30 7.14 -20.95 21.89
C THR A 30 6.68 -22.41 21.85
N ALA A 31 6.80 -23.14 22.96
CA ALA A 31 6.41 -24.55 23.01
C ALA A 31 4.91 -24.76 22.82
N ASP A 32 4.08 -23.88 23.38
CA ASP A 32 2.61 -23.97 23.30
C ASP A 32 2.12 -23.62 21.89
N GLY A 33 2.69 -22.56 21.28
CA GLY A 33 2.39 -22.20 19.89
C GLY A 33 2.75 -23.30 18.89
N ILE A 34 3.90 -23.95 19.08
CA ILE A 34 4.29 -25.11 18.25
C ILE A 34 3.31 -26.28 18.43
N ARG A 35 2.92 -26.59 19.67
CA ARG A 35 1.95 -27.68 19.94
C ARG A 35 0.60 -27.39 19.31
N ALA A 36 0.09 -26.17 19.47
CA ALA A 36 -1.17 -25.73 18.87
C ALA A 36 -1.11 -25.78 17.33
N PHE A 37 0.04 -25.41 16.73
CA PHE A 37 0.23 -25.52 15.28
C PHE A 37 0.23 -26.97 14.81
N LEU A 38 0.96 -27.85 15.50
CA LEU A 38 1.04 -29.27 15.15
C LEU A 38 -0.27 -30.04 15.40
N SER A 39 -1.09 -29.60 16.36
CA SER A 39 -2.42 -30.18 16.61
C SER A 39 -3.51 -29.65 15.67
N GLY A 40 -3.21 -28.62 14.88
CA GLY A 40 -4.17 -27.96 13.99
C GLY A 40 -5.08 -26.93 14.68
N GLU A 41 -4.85 -26.64 15.97
CA GLU A 41 -5.55 -25.58 16.71
C GLU A 41 -5.09 -24.17 16.29
N LEU A 42 -3.84 -24.05 15.82
CA LEU A 42 -3.27 -22.83 15.25
C LEU A 42 -3.02 -23.04 13.75
N VAL A 43 -3.49 -22.10 12.93
CA VAL A 43 -3.31 -22.13 11.48
C VAL A 43 -2.46 -20.93 11.05
N ILE A 44 -1.37 -21.18 10.33
CA ILE A 44 -0.62 -20.13 9.64
C ILE A 44 -1.38 -19.79 8.37
N SER A 45 -1.85 -18.55 8.28
CA SER A 45 -2.45 -18.01 7.06
C SER A 45 -1.50 -17.00 6.41
N ARG A 46 -1.58 -16.86 5.08
CA ARG A 46 -0.95 -15.72 4.44
C ARG A 46 -1.64 -14.46 4.96
N PRO A 47 -0.90 -13.39 5.30
CA PRO A 47 -1.52 -12.13 5.64
C PRO A 47 -2.47 -11.73 4.50
N SER A 48 -3.71 -11.39 4.85
CA SER A 48 -4.63 -10.78 3.90
C SER A 48 -4.14 -9.36 3.64
N TYR A 49 -3.14 -9.22 2.78
CA TYR A 49 -2.68 -7.91 2.36
C TYR A 49 -3.84 -7.25 1.62
N SER A 50 -4.16 -6.01 1.99
CA SER A 50 -5.17 -5.22 1.30
C SER A 50 -4.65 -4.66 -0.05
N TRP A 51 -3.55 -5.24 -0.53
CA TRP A 51 -2.85 -4.99 -1.79
C TRP A 51 -2.22 -6.29 -2.32
N ARG A 52 -1.96 -6.34 -3.62
CA ARG A 52 -1.27 -7.45 -4.30
C ARG A 52 -0.14 -6.91 -5.17
N GLY A 53 1.04 -7.54 -5.11
CA GLY A 53 2.16 -7.23 -5.99
C GLY A 53 2.20 -8.17 -7.19
N GLN A 54 2.36 -7.64 -8.41
CA GLN A 54 2.51 -8.45 -9.62
C GLN A 54 3.28 -7.65 -10.69
N ASP A 55 4.29 -8.27 -11.32
CA ASP A 55 5.05 -7.71 -12.45
C ASP A 55 5.56 -6.27 -12.19
N GLY A 56 6.05 -6.03 -10.97
CA GLY A 56 6.52 -4.71 -10.54
C GLY A 56 5.45 -3.65 -10.34
N MET A 57 4.18 -4.04 -10.31
CA MET A 57 3.04 -3.19 -9.98
C MET A 57 2.47 -3.60 -8.62
N ILE A 58 1.78 -2.67 -7.98
CA ILE A 58 0.94 -2.93 -6.80
C ILE A 58 -0.49 -2.62 -7.19
N TYR A 59 -1.40 -3.53 -6.86
CA TYR A 59 -2.83 -3.30 -7.02
C TYR A 59 -3.50 -3.28 -5.66
N LEU A 60 -4.36 -2.31 -5.45
CA LEU A 60 -5.08 -2.10 -4.19
C LEU A 60 -6.47 -1.53 -4.47
N SER A 61 -7.38 -1.71 -3.52
CA SER A 61 -8.74 -1.17 -3.60
C SER A 61 -8.96 -0.12 -2.52
N VAL A 62 -9.62 1.00 -2.85
CA VAL A 62 -10.01 2.04 -1.87
C VAL A 62 -11.43 2.51 -2.15
N THR A 63 -12.20 2.83 -1.12
CA THR A 63 -13.59 3.29 -1.26
C THR A 63 -13.72 4.70 -0.69
N SER A 64 -14.30 5.61 -1.48
CA SER A 64 -14.55 6.99 -1.08
C SER A 64 -15.77 7.12 -0.17
N ASP A 65 -15.75 8.12 0.71
CA ASP A 65 -16.78 8.36 1.73
C ASP A 65 -17.37 9.77 1.70
N GLY A 66 -17.04 10.57 0.67
CA GLY A 66 -17.49 11.95 0.53
C GLY A 66 -16.74 12.97 1.40
N ALA A 67 -15.60 12.60 1.99
CA ALA A 67 -14.81 13.54 2.79
C ALA A 67 -14.37 14.77 1.98
N THR A 68 -14.70 15.95 2.50
CA THR A 68 -14.24 17.24 1.95
C THR A 68 -12.75 17.47 2.23
N GLY A 69 -12.12 18.39 1.52
CA GLY A 69 -10.71 18.73 1.77
C GLY A 69 -10.39 19.10 3.22
N ALA A 70 -11.25 19.89 3.86
CA ALA A 70 -11.09 20.25 5.28
C ALA A 70 -11.20 19.02 6.20
N GLN A 71 -12.11 18.08 5.90
CA GLN A 71 -12.24 16.82 6.64
C GLN A 71 -11.00 15.94 6.45
N TRP A 72 -10.48 15.83 5.23
CA TRP A 72 -9.23 15.11 4.94
C TRP A 72 -8.05 15.66 5.73
N ILE A 73 -7.88 16.98 5.76
CA ILE A 73 -6.80 17.64 6.53
C ILE A 73 -6.89 17.26 8.01
N LYS A 74 -8.08 17.32 8.60
CA LYS A 74 -8.30 16.98 10.00
C LYS A 74 -8.05 15.49 10.26
N ARG A 75 -8.54 14.61 9.39
CA ARG A 75 -8.46 13.14 9.52
C ARG A 75 -7.03 12.64 9.45
N LEU A 76 -6.28 13.09 8.44
CA LEU A 76 -4.88 12.70 8.24
C LEU A 76 -3.99 13.24 9.36
N LYS A 77 -4.19 14.49 9.81
CA LYS A 77 -3.47 15.04 10.97
C LYS A 77 -3.76 14.27 12.26
N LYS A 78 -5.01 13.87 12.50
CA LYS A 78 -5.40 13.05 13.67
C LYS A 78 -4.67 11.70 13.69
N LYS A 79 -4.35 11.15 12.52
CA LYS A 79 -3.53 9.94 12.36
C LYS A 79 -2.01 10.19 12.44
N GLY A 80 -1.58 11.42 12.71
CA GLY A 80 -0.17 11.79 12.83
C GLY A 80 0.53 12.14 11.51
N PHE A 81 -0.20 12.19 10.39
CA PHE A 81 0.41 12.51 9.10
C PHE A 81 0.66 14.02 8.93
N ARG A 82 1.82 14.34 8.36
CA ARG A 82 2.17 15.70 7.95
C ARG A 82 1.55 16.02 6.61
N ILE A 83 0.94 17.20 6.50
CA ILE A 83 0.31 17.68 5.27
C ILE A 83 0.95 19.01 4.92
N GLY A 84 1.59 19.07 3.75
CA GLY A 84 2.22 20.29 3.24
C GLY A 84 1.20 21.37 2.87
N ASP A 85 1.61 22.62 2.83
CA ASP A 85 0.70 23.75 2.60
C ASP A 85 0.08 23.73 1.20
N TYR A 86 0.87 23.37 0.19
CA TYR A 86 0.36 23.14 -1.17
C TYR A 86 -0.75 22.08 -1.21
N ALA A 87 -0.58 20.95 -0.51
CA ALA A 87 -1.61 19.92 -0.45
C ALA A 87 -2.90 20.43 0.23
N LYS A 88 -2.79 21.32 1.24
CA LYS A 88 -3.97 21.94 1.85
C LYS A 88 -4.68 22.88 0.88
N GLN A 89 -3.93 23.66 0.10
CA GLN A 89 -4.51 24.55 -0.93
C GLN A 89 -5.27 23.73 -1.99
N VAL A 90 -4.67 22.67 -2.51
CA VAL A 90 -5.31 21.76 -3.46
C VAL A 90 -6.58 21.15 -2.87
N LEU A 91 -6.52 20.62 -1.64
CA LEU A 91 -7.69 20.01 -0.98
C LEU A 91 -8.84 21.01 -0.74
N CYS A 92 -8.51 22.27 -0.46
CA CYS A 92 -9.49 23.33 -0.23
C CYS A 92 -9.90 24.07 -1.52
N SER A 93 -9.37 23.70 -2.68
CA SER A 93 -9.76 24.28 -3.97
C SER A 93 -11.20 23.88 -4.32
N PRO A 94 -11.99 24.78 -4.95
CA PRO A 94 -13.31 24.41 -5.49
C PRO A 94 -13.23 23.30 -6.55
N ASP A 95 -12.07 23.09 -7.17
CA ASP A 95 -11.84 22.04 -8.15
C ASP A 95 -11.50 20.67 -7.53
N PHE A 96 -11.31 20.60 -6.19
CA PHE A 96 -11.24 19.34 -5.49
C PHE A 96 -12.63 18.73 -5.38
N LYS A 97 -12.89 17.70 -6.20
CA LYS A 97 -14.20 17.04 -6.32
C LYS A 97 -14.13 15.64 -5.72
N PRO A 98 -14.36 15.48 -4.40
CA PRO A 98 -14.38 14.16 -3.78
C PRO A 98 -15.58 13.35 -4.30
N THR A 99 -15.47 12.04 -4.24
CA THR A 99 -16.57 11.13 -4.52
C THR A 99 -17.07 10.47 -3.25
N SER A 100 -18.23 9.81 -3.33
CA SER A 100 -18.82 9.10 -2.18
C SER A 100 -19.37 7.76 -2.62
N GLY A 101 -19.00 6.69 -1.91
CA GLY A 101 -19.43 5.33 -2.19
C GLY A 101 -18.79 4.69 -3.43
N VAL A 102 -17.75 5.32 -4.00
CA VAL A 102 -17.06 4.79 -5.18
C VAL A 102 -15.87 3.95 -4.74
N THR A 103 -15.84 2.68 -5.15
CA THR A 103 -14.67 1.82 -5.00
C THR A 103 -13.77 1.92 -6.21
N TYR A 104 -12.51 2.25 -5.98
CA TYR A 104 -11.47 2.37 -6.98
C TYR A 104 -10.51 1.20 -6.91
N GLU A 105 -10.31 0.53 -8.03
CA GLU A 105 -9.20 -0.42 -8.23
C GLU A 105 -7.99 0.36 -8.76
N ILE A 106 -6.97 0.50 -7.93
CA ILE A 106 -5.79 1.30 -8.20
C ILE A 106 -4.62 0.40 -8.59
N ALA A 107 -3.96 0.77 -9.69
CA ALA A 107 -2.64 0.24 -10.04
C ALA A 107 -1.56 1.28 -9.75
N VAL A 108 -0.53 0.88 -9.02
CA VAL A 108 0.65 1.68 -8.71
C VAL A 108 1.84 1.10 -9.48
N LEU A 109 2.38 1.90 -10.41
CA LEU A 109 3.60 1.57 -11.15
C LEU A 109 4.81 1.84 -10.25
N LYS A 110 5.60 0.80 -9.94
CA LYS A 110 6.85 1.01 -9.19
C LYS A 110 7.88 1.72 -10.07
N GLY A 111 8.69 2.56 -9.43
CA GLY A 111 9.75 3.32 -10.12
C GLY A 111 10.75 2.44 -10.86
N MET A 112 10.98 1.20 -10.41
CA MET A 112 11.89 0.24 -11.05
C MET A 112 11.45 -0.22 -12.45
N LEU A 113 10.20 0.04 -12.84
CA LEU A 113 9.72 -0.19 -14.21
C LEU A 113 10.27 0.85 -15.20
N PHE A 114 10.89 1.91 -14.69
CA PHE A 114 11.44 2.99 -15.48
C PHE A 114 12.92 3.17 -15.15
N GLU A 115 13.75 3.23 -16.20
CA GLU A 115 15.09 3.81 -16.09
C GLU A 115 14.99 5.23 -15.51
N ASP A 116 16.01 5.68 -14.79
CA ASP A 116 15.95 6.96 -14.08
C ASP A 116 15.66 8.15 -15.01
N ASN A 117 16.29 8.19 -16.19
CA ASN A 117 16.04 9.21 -17.23
C ASN A 117 14.63 9.09 -17.85
N ASN A 118 13.98 7.93 -17.69
CA ASN A 118 12.64 7.66 -18.20
C ASN A 118 11.56 7.80 -17.12
N ARG A 119 11.93 8.00 -15.85
CA ARG A 119 11.00 8.19 -14.73
C ARG A 119 10.47 9.63 -14.68
N ILE A 120 9.87 10.05 -15.79
CA ILE A 120 9.28 11.39 -15.99
C ILE A 120 7.78 11.27 -16.22
N THR A 121 7.02 12.31 -15.84
CA THR A 121 5.55 12.33 -15.91
C THR A 121 4.99 11.93 -17.27
N LEU A 122 5.61 12.41 -18.36
CA LEU A 122 5.19 12.10 -19.73
C LEU A 122 5.23 10.58 -20.01
N LYS A 123 6.34 9.90 -19.70
CA LYS A 123 6.51 8.47 -19.96
C LYS A 123 5.67 7.61 -19.03
N ILE A 124 5.51 8.02 -17.78
CA ILE A 124 4.65 7.33 -16.81
C ILE A 124 3.18 7.37 -17.26
N ARG A 125 2.71 8.54 -17.74
CA ARG A 125 1.35 8.67 -18.30
C ARG A 125 1.16 7.84 -19.57
N ALA A 126 2.14 7.85 -20.47
CA ALA A 126 2.10 7.03 -21.68
C ALA A 126 2.02 5.51 -21.37
N GLU A 127 2.73 5.03 -20.35
CA GLU A 127 2.64 3.64 -19.92
C GLU A 127 1.26 3.30 -19.31
N ALA A 128 0.67 4.21 -18.55
CA ALA A 128 -0.69 4.04 -18.04
C ALA A 128 -1.73 4.01 -19.18
N GLU A 129 -1.60 4.90 -20.17
CA GLU A 129 -2.47 4.95 -21.35
C GLU A 129 -2.35 3.68 -22.20
N LYS A 130 -1.12 3.17 -22.42
CA LYS A 130 -0.87 1.90 -23.12
C LYS A 130 -1.59 0.72 -22.45
N ARG A 131 -1.82 0.79 -21.14
CA ARG A 131 -2.52 -0.24 -20.34
C ARG A 131 -4.03 -0.01 -20.29
N GLY A 132 -4.54 1.05 -20.92
CA GLY A 132 -5.96 1.42 -20.88
C GLY A 132 -6.40 1.96 -19.53
N TRP A 133 -5.48 2.48 -18.71
CA TRP A 133 -5.81 3.04 -17.41
C TRP A 133 -6.20 4.50 -17.49
N THR A 134 -7.10 4.90 -16.60
CA THR A 134 -7.58 6.28 -16.51
C THR A 134 -6.85 7.05 -15.43
N LYS A 135 -6.85 8.37 -15.55
CA LYS A 135 -6.28 9.23 -14.50
C LYS A 135 -7.14 9.14 -13.24
N PRO A 136 -6.52 8.97 -12.07
CA PRO A 136 -7.25 8.90 -10.80
C PRO A 136 -7.81 10.27 -10.39
N ASN A 137 -8.84 10.26 -9.54
CA ASN A 137 -9.24 11.43 -8.79
C ASN A 137 -8.11 11.85 -7.82
N ALA A 138 -7.95 13.14 -7.54
CA ALA A 138 -6.93 13.62 -6.59
C ALA A 138 -7.12 13.03 -5.18
N GLU A 139 -8.36 12.75 -4.77
CA GLU A 139 -8.70 12.17 -3.47
C GLU A 139 -8.06 10.78 -3.23
N ILE A 140 -7.70 10.06 -4.30
CA ILE A 140 -7.04 8.76 -4.21
C ILE A 140 -5.76 8.85 -3.37
N THR A 141 -5.07 9.99 -3.40
CA THR A 141 -3.89 10.24 -2.55
C THR A 141 -4.23 10.14 -1.06
N CYS A 142 -5.34 10.75 -0.65
CA CYS A 142 -5.78 10.75 0.73
C CYS A 142 -6.28 9.38 1.18
N LEU A 143 -7.02 8.69 0.31
CA LEU A 143 -7.52 7.34 0.57
C LEU A 143 -6.40 6.33 0.76
N ILE A 144 -5.40 6.33 -0.13
CA ILE A 144 -4.22 5.46 0.00
C ILE A 144 -3.46 5.80 1.28
N ARG A 145 -3.18 7.09 1.51
CA ARG A 145 -2.40 7.51 2.68
C ARG A 145 -3.07 7.14 3.98
N GLU A 146 -4.39 7.24 4.05
CA GLU A 146 -5.11 6.84 5.24
C GLU A 146 -5.10 5.32 5.48
N LYS A 147 -5.18 4.55 4.39
CA LYS A 147 -5.33 3.10 4.44
C LYS A 147 -4.07 2.38 4.91
N PHE A 148 -2.89 2.92 4.57
CA PHE A 148 -1.61 2.25 4.83
C PHE A 148 -0.70 3.07 5.74
N SER A 149 -0.06 2.39 6.70
CA SER A 149 1.02 2.96 7.52
C SER A 149 2.30 3.18 6.71
N ASP A 150 3.29 3.86 7.29
CA ASP A 150 4.61 3.99 6.65
C ASP A 150 5.31 2.64 6.52
N GLU A 151 5.23 1.80 7.56
CA GLU A 151 5.80 0.45 7.56
C GLU A 151 5.14 -0.45 6.50
N GLU A 152 3.81 -0.36 6.33
CA GLU A 152 3.12 -1.10 5.27
C GLU A 152 3.57 -0.63 3.88
N MET A 153 3.73 0.69 3.68
CA MET A 153 4.21 1.25 2.42
C MET A 153 5.66 0.84 2.12
N GLU A 154 6.53 0.82 3.13
CA GLU A 154 7.89 0.31 3.01
C GLU A 154 7.89 -1.20 2.68
N SER A 155 7.00 -1.98 3.29
CA SER A 155 6.85 -3.41 2.97
C SER A 155 6.37 -3.65 1.53
N MET A 156 5.65 -2.70 0.94
CA MET A 156 5.31 -2.71 -0.49
C MET A 156 6.50 -2.35 -1.38
N GLY A 157 7.62 -1.87 -0.82
CA GLY A 157 8.77 -1.33 -1.52
C GLY A 157 8.51 0.10 -2.04
N LEU A 158 7.68 0.88 -1.35
CA LEU A 158 7.34 2.25 -1.72
C LEU A 158 7.92 3.24 -0.71
N TRP A 159 8.79 4.13 -1.19
CA TRP A 159 9.24 5.31 -0.44
C TRP A 159 8.34 6.53 -0.67
N ARG A 160 7.76 6.63 -1.87
CA ARG A 160 6.91 7.75 -2.29
C ARG A 160 5.88 7.29 -3.31
N ILE A 161 4.64 7.77 -3.18
CA ILE A 161 3.60 7.65 -4.21
C ILE A 161 3.33 9.03 -4.81
N VAL A 162 3.13 9.07 -6.13
CA VAL A 162 2.64 10.24 -6.87
C VAL A 162 1.37 9.83 -7.60
N VAL A 163 0.27 10.55 -7.33
CA VAL A 163 -1.03 10.30 -7.97
C VAL A 163 -1.20 11.25 -9.15
N MET A 164 -1.28 10.70 -10.36
CA MET A 164 -1.32 11.47 -11.60
C MET A 164 -2.75 11.95 -11.96
N HIS A 165 -3.36 12.72 -11.05
CA HIS A 165 -4.71 13.27 -11.26
C HIS A 165 -4.74 14.37 -12.33
N GLU A 166 -5.94 14.78 -12.75
CA GLU A 166 -6.10 15.96 -13.60
C GLU A 166 -5.64 17.23 -12.88
N PRO A 167 -5.02 18.21 -13.58
CA PRO A 167 -4.59 19.45 -12.96
C PRO A 167 -5.72 20.09 -12.14
N ILE A 168 -5.41 20.41 -10.89
CA ILE A 168 -6.28 21.20 -10.03
C ILE A 168 -5.69 22.60 -10.03
N LYS A 169 -6.50 23.57 -10.44
CA LYS A 169 -6.09 24.97 -10.38
C LYS A 169 -6.00 25.37 -8.91
N ASP A 170 -4.80 25.72 -8.48
CA ASP A 170 -4.59 26.43 -7.24
C ASP A 170 -4.60 27.93 -7.50
N SER A 171 -4.58 28.73 -6.43
CA SER A 171 -4.82 30.16 -6.49
C SER A 171 -3.78 30.98 -7.28
N ASP A 172 -2.76 30.35 -7.88
CA ASP A 172 -1.66 31.04 -8.59
C ASP A 172 -1.44 30.62 -10.07
N GLY A 173 -2.30 29.79 -10.66
CA GLY A 173 -2.38 29.62 -12.13
C GLY A 173 -1.94 28.27 -12.68
#